data_AF-A0A498JNB9-F1
#
_entry.id   AF-A0A498JNB9-F1
#
_cell.length_a   1.000
_cell.length_b   1.000
_cell.length_c   1.000
_cell.angle_alpha   90.00
_cell.angle_beta   90.00
_cell.angle_gamma   90.00
#
_symmetry.space_group_name_H-M   'P 1'
#
loop_
_entity.id
_entity.type
_entity.pdbx_description
1 polymer ?
#
loop_
_entity_poly.entity_id
_entity_poly.type
_entity_poly.pdbx_seq_one_letter_code
_entity_poly.pdbx_strand_id
1 'polypeptide(L)'
;MASNVFGNPITNATLEGMPEYIGKRIDKKDRAHVAMYKKNDQGKDVDARTHVENLKKQYGIGVSSLCLVYNTTGDTLTYVACIDWYGHIGTSPYPVQIANGQWGVFLHVKTAGQATGSVAAVVYRGKNAVGSICDWMLAWRNPWNRHLFTNTVDTDIGPENHFKAGVWRTVYNRLVKNGLCVRAQWNGCLSTISTGCFTSPA
;
A
#
# COMPACT_ATOMS: atom_id res chain seq x y z
N MET A 1 1.73 -21.60 -0.16
CA MET A 1 1.04 -20.28 -0.24
C MET A 1 1.98 -19.35 -0.99
N ALA A 2 1.56 -18.79 -2.13
CA ALA A 2 2.40 -17.82 -2.84
C ALA A 2 2.52 -16.57 -1.97
N SER A 3 3.75 -16.20 -1.59
CA SER A 3 4.03 -14.94 -0.90
C SER A 3 3.71 -13.80 -1.86
N ASN A 4 2.78 -12.91 -1.49
CA ASN A 4 2.47 -11.69 -2.24
C ASN A 4 3.34 -10.50 -1.81
N VAL A 5 4.57 -10.82 -1.37
CA VAL A 5 5.60 -9.88 -0.93
C VAL A 5 6.88 -10.16 -1.71
N PHE A 6 7.48 -9.11 -2.25
CA PHE A 6 8.56 -9.16 -3.24
C PHE A 6 9.76 -8.32 -2.83
N GLY A 7 10.95 -8.81 -3.17
CA GLY A 7 12.24 -8.22 -2.83
C GLY A 7 12.78 -8.65 -1.47
N ASN A 8 14.09 -8.51 -1.31
CA ASN A 8 14.76 -8.78 -0.03
C ASN A 8 14.58 -7.59 0.93
N PRO A 9 14.32 -7.86 2.23
CA PRO A 9 14.30 -6.81 3.25
C PRO A 9 15.62 -6.05 3.34
N ILE A 10 15.53 -4.74 3.55
CA ILE A 10 16.67 -3.85 3.82
C ILE A 10 16.80 -3.72 5.33
N THR A 11 17.81 -4.39 5.86
CA THR A 11 18.11 -4.56 7.28
C THR A 11 19.44 -3.91 7.64
N ASN A 12 19.85 -3.94 8.91
CA ASN A 12 21.19 -3.49 9.31
C ASN A 12 22.29 -4.24 8.55
N ALA A 13 22.17 -5.57 8.41
CA ALA A 13 23.15 -6.38 7.66
C ALA A 13 23.28 -5.91 6.20
N THR A 14 22.17 -5.47 5.57
CA THR A 14 22.22 -4.89 4.22
C THR A 14 23.06 -3.62 4.17
N LEU A 15 22.96 -2.77 5.19
CA LEU A 15 23.69 -1.51 5.28
C LEU A 15 25.14 -1.72 5.72
N GLU A 16 25.41 -2.65 6.64
CA GLU A 16 26.78 -2.98 7.10
C GLU A 16 27.69 -3.43 5.95
N GLY A 17 27.12 -4.03 4.89
CA GLY A 17 27.84 -4.36 3.67
C GLY A 17 28.14 -3.18 2.74
N MET A 18 27.67 -1.96 3.05
CA MET A 18 27.87 -0.77 2.23
C MET A 18 29.01 0.10 2.76
N PRO A 19 29.92 0.61 1.90
CA PRO A 19 31.04 1.45 2.32
C PRO A 19 30.63 2.67 3.17
N GLU A 20 29.48 3.24 2.87
CA GLU A 20 28.94 4.44 3.53
C GLU A 20 28.55 4.22 5.00
N TYR A 21 28.33 2.97 5.43
CA TYR A 21 27.85 2.61 6.77
C TYR A 21 28.89 1.83 7.59
N ILE A 22 30.09 1.60 7.07
CA ILE A 22 31.18 0.94 7.82
C ILE A 22 31.47 1.72 9.10
N GLY A 23 31.37 1.03 10.25
CA GLY A 23 31.63 1.61 11.57
C GLY A 23 30.58 2.62 12.06
N LYS A 24 29.48 2.82 11.31
CA LYS A 24 28.38 3.71 11.72
C LYS A 24 27.33 2.96 12.53
N ARG A 25 26.74 3.64 13.51
CA ARG A 25 25.52 3.17 14.16
C ARG A 25 24.35 3.35 13.20
N ILE A 26 23.78 2.23 12.73
CA ILE A 26 22.64 2.22 11.81
C ILE A 26 21.33 2.37 12.57
N ASP A 27 20.50 3.32 12.15
CA ASP A 27 19.16 3.54 12.69
C ASP A 27 18.04 3.24 11.67
N LYS A 28 16.78 3.53 12.06
CA LYS A 28 15.61 3.33 11.19
C LYS A 28 15.62 4.25 9.97
N LYS A 29 16.07 5.49 10.13
CA LYS A 29 16.11 6.48 9.04
C LYS A 29 17.13 6.05 7.98
N ASP A 30 18.26 5.50 8.40
CA ASP A 30 19.26 4.94 7.48
C ASP A 30 18.66 3.82 6.63
N ARG A 31 17.98 2.85 7.27
CA ARG A 31 17.31 1.75 6.55
C ARG A 31 16.20 2.24 5.63
N ALA A 32 15.40 3.21 6.08
CA ALA A 32 14.34 3.84 5.28
C ALA A 32 14.92 4.57 4.05
N HIS A 33 16.00 5.30 4.25
CA HIS A 33 16.71 6.04 3.21
C HIS A 33 17.22 5.09 2.14
N VAL A 34 17.96 4.05 2.52
CA VAL A 34 18.45 3.03 1.59
C VAL A 34 17.31 2.31 0.88
N ALA A 35 16.20 2.02 1.57
CA ALA A 35 15.02 1.44 0.93
C ALA A 35 14.44 2.32 -0.18
N MET A 36 14.41 3.63 0.00
CA MET A 36 13.91 4.54 -1.02
C MET A 36 14.72 4.44 -2.33
N TYR A 37 16.05 4.35 -2.26
CA TYR A 37 16.91 4.21 -3.44
C TYR A 37 16.86 2.81 -4.06
N LYS A 38 16.65 1.77 -3.25
CA LYS A 38 16.61 0.37 -3.67
C LYS A 38 15.20 -0.14 -4.03
N LYS A 39 14.30 0.78 -4.37
CA LYS A 39 12.89 0.50 -4.68
C LYS A 39 12.71 -0.45 -5.86
N ASN A 40 13.55 -0.31 -6.87
CA ASN A 40 13.51 -1.10 -8.11
C ASN A 40 14.71 -2.05 -8.25
N ASP A 41 15.53 -2.20 -7.19
CA ASP A 41 16.70 -3.07 -7.22
C ASP A 41 16.29 -4.52 -7.49
N GLN A 42 17.11 -5.24 -8.26
CA GLN A 42 16.93 -6.67 -8.54
C GLN A 42 15.58 -7.00 -9.24
N GLY A 43 14.93 -6.02 -9.86
CA GLY A 43 13.65 -6.22 -10.57
C GLY A 43 12.44 -6.50 -9.68
N LYS A 44 12.55 -6.26 -8.36
CA LYS A 44 11.49 -6.57 -7.39
C LYS A 44 10.16 -5.87 -7.67
N ASP A 45 10.21 -4.69 -8.28
CA ASP A 45 9.04 -3.90 -8.70
C ASP A 45 8.36 -4.53 -9.92
N VAL A 46 9.16 -5.05 -10.86
CA VAL A 46 8.67 -5.80 -12.02
C VAL A 46 8.01 -7.11 -11.59
N ASP A 47 8.61 -7.84 -10.66
CA ASP A 47 8.01 -9.08 -10.12
C ASP A 47 6.69 -8.80 -9.40
N ALA A 48 6.67 -7.79 -8.54
CA ALA A 48 5.47 -7.34 -7.84
C ALA A 48 4.34 -6.96 -8.81
N ARG A 49 4.67 -6.18 -9.84
CA ARG A 49 3.74 -5.76 -10.88
C ARG A 49 3.23 -6.94 -11.71
N THR A 50 4.13 -7.81 -12.14
CA THR A 50 3.79 -9.00 -12.93
C THR A 50 2.84 -9.90 -12.15
N HIS A 51 3.05 -10.07 -10.85
CA HIS A 51 2.18 -10.87 -10.00
C HIS A 51 0.75 -10.32 -9.97
N VAL A 52 0.57 -9.02 -9.69
CA VAL A 52 -0.77 -8.43 -9.62
C VAL A 52 -1.45 -8.32 -11.00
N GLU A 53 -0.68 -8.14 -12.07
CA GLU A 53 -1.18 -8.24 -13.44
C GLU A 53 -1.66 -9.66 -13.78
N ASN A 54 -0.98 -10.70 -13.28
CA ASN A 54 -1.43 -12.08 -13.43
C ASN A 54 -2.70 -12.37 -12.61
N LEU A 55 -2.83 -11.82 -11.41
CA LEU A 55 -4.10 -11.86 -10.66
C LEU A 55 -5.22 -11.18 -11.46
N LYS A 56 -4.94 -10.04 -12.09
CA LYS A 56 -5.91 -9.35 -12.95
C LYS A 56 -6.32 -10.19 -14.16
N LYS A 57 -5.38 -10.87 -14.80
CA LYS A 57 -5.67 -11.79 -15.93
C LYS A 57 -6.57 -12.93 -15.48
N GLN A 58 -6.31 -13.52 -14.31
CA GLN A 58 -7.15 -14.58 -13.73
C GLN A 58 -8.55 -14.09 -13.38
N TYR A 59 -8.69 -12.86 -12.88
CA TYR A 59 -9.99 -12.25 -12.60
C TYR A 59 -10.83 -12.00 -13.86
N GLY A 60 -10.19 -11.67 -14.99
CA GLY A 60 -10.88 -11.44 -16.25
C GLY A 60 -11.53 -10.05 -16.34
N ILE A 61 -12.69 -9.95 -16.99
CA ILE A 61 -13.33 -8.68 -17.34
C ILE A 61 -14.08 -8.10 -16.13
N GLY A 62 -13.79 -6.85 -15.79
CA GLY A 62 -14.46 -6.14 -14.70
C GLY A 62 -13.70 -4.89 -14.26
N VAL A 63 -14.07 -4.39 -13.08
CA VAL A 63 -13.40 -3.27 -12.42
C VAL A 63 -12.57 -3.83 -11.27
N SER A 64 -11.32 -3.41 -11.18
CA SER A 64 -10.39 -3.90 -10.16
C SER A 64 -9.32 -2.87 -9.86
N SER A 65 -8.67 -2.93 -8.71
CA SER A 65 -7.50 -2.11 -8.39
C SER A 65 -6.31 -3.04 -8.16
N LEU A 66 -5.25 -2.86 -8.93
CA LEU A 66 -4.00 -3.61 -8.80
C LEU A 66 -3.17 -2.85 -7.77
N CYS A 67 -3.17 -3.28 -6.52
CA CYS A 67 -2.56 -2.51 -5.44
C CYS A 67 -1.12 -2.96 -5.19
N LEU A 68 -0.20 -1.99 -5.17
CA LEU A 68 1.21 -2.19 -4.82
C LEU A 68 1.60 -1.25 -3.68
N VAL A 69 2.16 -1.80 -2.60
CA VAL A 69 2.58 -1.07 -1.40
C VAL A 69 4.07 -1.28 -1.19
N TYR A 70 4.86 -0.21 -1.32
CA TYR A 70 6.29 -0.26 -1.02
C TYR A 70 6.57 0.28 0.38
N ASN A 71 7.24 -0.51 1.22
CA ASN A 71 7.58 -0.08 2.57
C ASN A 71 8.98 0.55 2.63
N THR A 72 9.05 1.84 2.99
CA THR A 72 10.29 2.58 3.25
C THR A 72 10.31 3.21 4.64
N THR A 73 9.69 2.57 5.63
CA THR A 73 9.59 3.11 6.99
C THR A 73 10.82 2.82 7.86
N GLY A 74 11.76 1.99 7.39
CA GLY A 74 12.91 1.53 8.17
C GLY A 74 12.59 0.38 9.12
N ASP A 75 11.34 -0.09 9.16
CA ASP A 75 10.86 -1.21 9.98
C ASP A 75 9.79 -2.00 9.21
N THR A 76 9.30 -3.11 9.77
CA THR A 76 8.22 -3.91 9.16
C THR A 76 6.86 -3.26 9.37
N LEU A 77 6.05 -3.22 8.30
CA LEU A 77 4.63 -2.88 8.35
C LEU A 77 3.81 -4.17 8.50
N THR A 78 2.80 -4.16 9.36
CA THR A 78 1.91 -5.31 9.63
C THR A 78 0.46 -4.92 9.36
N TYR A 79 -0.27 -5.75 8.62
CA TYR A 79 -1.69 -5.56 8.37
C TYR A 79 -2.49 -5.57 9.69
N VAL A 80 -3.41 -4.60 9.87
CA VAL A 80 -4.24 -4.52 11.10
C VAL A 80 -5.73 -4.34 10.86
N ALA A 81 -6.14 -3.73 9.74
CA ALA A 81 -7.55 -3.54 9.43
C ALA A 81 -7.78 -3.33 7.93
N CYS A 82 -8.99 -3.60 7.47
CA CYS A 82 -9.50 -3.17 6.17
C CYS A 82 -10.97 -2.77 6.27
N ILE A 83 -11.47 -2.15 5.21
CA ILE A 83 -12.90 -2.00 4.94
C ILE A 83 -13.12 -2.07 3.44
N ASP A 84 -14.14 -2.84 3.03
CA ASP A 84 -14.63 -2.88 1.66
C ASP A 84 -15.96 -2.12 1.61
N TRP A 85 -15.97 -0.92 1.03
CA TRP A 85 -17.21 -0.19 0.79
C TRP A 85 -17.95 -0.76 -0.42
N TYR A 86 -17.21 -1.14 -1.46
CA TYR A 86 -17.73 -1.80 -2.66
C TYR A 86 -16.70 -2.74 -3.25
N GLY A 87 -17.12 -3.96 -3.59
CA GLY A 87 -16.21 -4.99 -4.06
C GLY A 87 -15.68 -5.85 -2.92
N HIS A 88 -14.58 -6.56 -3.18
CA HIS A 88 -13.91 -7.40 -2.19
C HIS A 88 -12.46 -7.67 -2.61
N ILE A 89 -11.66 -8.13 -1.65
CA ILE A 89 -10.32 -8.68 -1.92
C ILE A 89 -10.39 -9.87 -2.90
N GLY A 90 -9.46 -9.94 -3.83
CA GLY A 90 -9.31 -11.04 -4.78
C GLY A 90 -8.71 -12.30 -4.14
N THR A 91 -8.21 -13.21 -4.97
CA THR A 91 -7.66 -14.51 -4.53
C THR A 91 -6.38 -14.39 -3.70
N SER A 92 -5.68 -13.27 -3.78
CA SER A 92 -4.49 -12.97 -2.97
C SER A 92 -4.89 -12.03 -1.82
N PRO A 93 -4.70 -12.44 -0.55
CA PRO A 93 -5.11 -11.65 0.61
C PRO A 93 -4.25 -10.38 0.75
N TYR A 94 -4.59 -9.49 1.68
CA TYR A 94 -3.66 -8.41 2.06
C TYR A 94 -2.35 -9.01 2.62
N PRO A 95 -1.16 -8.54 2.19
CA PRO A 95 0.10 -8.95 2.78
C PRO A 95 0.10 -8.75 4.30
N VAL A 96 0.31 -9.82 5.07
CA VAL A 96 0.26 -9.72 6.53
C VAL A 96 1.43 -8.89 7.07
N GLN A 97 2.60 -9.01 6.45
CA GLN A 97 3.80 -8.24 6.77
C GLN A 97 4.51 -7.79 5.50
N ILE A 98 4.97 -6.55 5.49
CA ILE A 98 5.81 -5.99 4.42
C ILE A 98 7.04 -5.42 5.11
N ALA A 99 8.20 -6.05 4.97
CA ALA A 99 9.42 -5.54 5.60
C ALA A 99 9.93 -4.29 4.85
N ASN A 100 10.76 -3.49 5.53
CA ASN A 100 11.42 -2.35 4.90
C ASN A 100 12.17 -2.79 3.63
N GLY A 101 11.97 -2.09 2.52
CA GLY A 101 12.60 -2.40 1.25
C GLY A 101 11.83 -3.39 0.35
N GLN A 102 10.67 -3.88 0.78
CA GLN A 102 9.84 -4.84 0.05
C GLN A 102 8.57 -4.20 -0.54
N TRP A 103 8.06 -4.84 -1.59
CA TRP A 103 6.73 -4.58 -2.16
C TRP A 103 5.74 -5.62 -1.66
N GLY A 104 4.61 -5.20 -1.10
CA GLY A 104 3.43 -6.03 -0.92
C GLY A 104 2.41 -5.75 -2.03
N VAL A 105 1.76 -6.79 -2.56
CA VAL A 105 0.76 -6.62 -3.63
C VAL A 105 -0.52 -7.39 -3.37
N PHE A 106 -1.63 -6.87 -3.87
CA PHE A 106 -2.92 -7.54 -3.81
C PHE A 106 -3.84 -6.97 -4.89
N LEU A 107 -4.89 -7.73 -5.23
CA LEU A 107 -5.91 -7.29 -6.19
C LEU A 107 -7.22 -7.10 -5.44
N HIS A 108 -7.82 -5.92 -5.54
CA HIS A 108 -9.18 -5.68 -5.07
C HIS A 108 -10.13 -5.59 -6.26
N VAL A 109 -11.28 -6.25 -6.23
CA VAL A 109 -12.15 -6.41 -7.40
C VAL A 109 -13.58 -5.99 -7.11
N LYS A 110 -14.34 -5.60 -8.13
CA LYS A 110 -15.78 -5.42 -7.99
C LYS A 110 -16.46 -6.77 -7.78
N THR A 111 -17.60 -6.75 -7.10
CA THR A 111 -18.49 -7.89 -6.98
C THR A 111 -19.08 -8.26 -8.36
N ALA A 112 -19.11 -9.55 -8.69
CA ALA A 112 -19.70 -10.04 -9.94
C ALA A 112 -21.20 -9.66 -10.03
N GLY A 113 -21.69 -9.34 -11.22
CA GLY A 113 -23.09 -8.93 -11.45
C GLY A 113 -23.50 -7.56 -10.88
N GLN A 114 -22.68 -6.92 -10.03
CA GLN A 114 -22.98 -5.60 -9.47
C GLN A 114 -22.40 -4.48 -10.34
N ALA A 115 -23.17 -3.42 -10.54
CA ALA A 115 -22.77 -2.17 -11.20
C ALA A 115 -22.00 -1.24 -10.24
N THR A 116 -21.15 -1.84 -9.40
CA THR A 116 -20.31 -1.16 -8.41
C THR A 116 -18.84 -1.27 -8.78
N GLY A 117 -18.04 -0.39 -8.18
CA GLY A 117 -16.59 -0.34 -8.40
C GLY A 117 -15.78 -1.23 -7.46
N SER A 118 -14.47 -0.98 -7.43
CA SER A 118 -13.51 -1.44 -6.43
C SER A 118 -13.21 -0.28 -5.49
N VAL A 119 -13.75 -0.30 -4.28
CA VAL A 119 -13.65 0.81 -3.32
C VAL A 119 -13.43 0.26 -1.92
N ALA A 120 -12.23 0.46 -1.40
CA ALA A 120 -11.81 -0.13 -0.12
C ALA A 120 -10.65 0.66 0.48
N ALA A 121 -10.30 0.31 1.72
CA ALA A 121 -9.10 0.77 2.39
C ALA A 121 -8.43 -0.36 3.17
N VAL A 122 -7.10 -0.26 3.30
CA VAL A 122 -6.29 -1.14 4.13
C VAL A 122 -5.44 -0.32 5.08
N VAL A 123 -5.18 -0.86 6.27
CA VAL A 123 -4.38 -0.22 7.31
C VAL A 123 -3.20 -1.11 7.67
N TYR A 124 -2.01 -0.51 7.65
CA TYR A 124 -0.78 -1.14 8.09
C TYR A 124 -0.24 -0.42 9.32
N ARG A 125 0.13 -1.18 10.34
CA ARG A 125 0.78 -0.71 11.56
C ARG A 125 2.29 -0.87 11.45
N GLY A 126 3.02 0.13 11.92
CA GLY A 126 4.47 0.10 12.04
C GLY A 126 4.94 1.07 13.10
N LYS A 127 6.22 1.44 13.02
CA LYS A 127 6.83 2.39 13.94
C LYS A 127 7.48 3.52 13.16
N ASN A 128 7.39 4.74 13.68
CA ASN A 128 8.16 5.87 13.15
C ASN A 128 9.65 5.77 13.52
N ALA A 129 10.43 6.78 13.12
CA ALA A 129 11.87 6.84 13.34
C ALA A 129 12.27 6.82 14.82
N VAL A 130 11.43 7.33 15.73
CA VAL A 130 11.68 7.33 17.18
C VAL A 130 11.06 6.13 17.90
N GLY A 131 10.40 5.22 17.16
CA GLY A 131 9.84 3.99 17.70
C GLY A 131 8.37 4.06 18.13
N SER A 132 7.71 5.21 17.99
CA SER A 132 6.27 5.36 18.26
C SER A 132 5.44 4.57 17.25
N ILE A 133 4.37 3.92 17.70
CA ILE A 133 3.46 3.17 16.85
C ILE A 133 2.63 4.12 15.99
N CYS A 134 2.55 3.83 14.70
CA CYS A 134 1.74 4.56 13.73
C CYS A 134 0.94 3.57 12.88
N ASP A 135 -0.28 3.95 12.52
CA ASP A 135 -1.12 3.26 11.54
C ASP A 135 -1.16 4.09 10.25
N TRP A 136 -0.86 3.46 9.11
CA TRP A 136 -0.95 4.02 7.76
C TRP A 136 -2.19 3.45 7.07
N MET A 137 -3.15 4.30 6.72
CA MET A 137 -4.31 3.92 5.93
C MET A 137 -4.11 4.28 4.47
N LEU A 138 -4.43 3.33 3.59
CA LEU A 138 -4.37 3.46 2.14
C LEU A 138 -5.76 3.13 1.59
N ALA A 139 -6.44 4.11 1.00
CA ALA A 139 -7.77 3.95 0.43
C ALA A 139 -7.79 4.25 -1.07
N TRP A 140 -8.63 3.51 -1.79
CA TRP A 140 -8.83 3.68 -3.22
C TRP A 140 -10.30 3.61 -3.57
N ARG A 141 -10.65 4.33 -4.63
CA ARG A 141 -11.95 4.28 -5.27
C ARG A 141 -11.75 4.20 -6.77
N ASN A 142 -12.20 3.09 -7.33
CA ASN A 142 -12.23 2.85 -8.76
C ASN A 142 -13.69 2.56 -9.16
N PRO A 143 -14.46 3.57 -9.60
CA PRO A 143 -15.89 3.42 -9.87
C PRO A 143 -16.16 2.64 -11.17
N TRP A 144 -17.32 1.98 -11.21
CA TRP A 144 -17.83 1.34 -12.42
C TRP A 144 -18.34 2.35 -13.44
N ASN A 145 -19.14 3.33 -13.01
CA ASN A 145 -19.63 4.39 -13.89
C ASN A 145 -18.54 5.43 -14.13
N ARG A 146 -17.87 5.32 -15.28
CA ARG A 146 -16.77 6.20 -15.72
C ARG A 146 -17.24 7.54 -16.28
N HIS A 147 -18.51 7.65 -16.65
CA HIS A 147 -19.08 8.88 -17.18
C HIS A 147 -19.34 9.91 -16.09
N LEU A 148 -19.68 9.45 -14.88
CA LEU A 148 -20.01 10.32 -13.76
C LEU A 148 -18.86 10.46 -12.75
N PHE A 149 -17.96 9.48 -12.70
CA PHE A 149 -16.98 9.39 -11.63
C PHE A 149 -15.59 8.99 -12.13
N THR A 150 -14.58 9.60 -11.51
CA THR A 150 -13.17 9.30 -11.73
C THR A 150 -12.59 8.43 -10.60
N ASN A 151 -11.42 7.85 -10.86
CA ASN A 151 -10.65 7.18 -9.83
C ASN A 151 -10.14 8.22 -8.82
N THR A 152 -10.14 7.85 -7.55
CA THR A 152 -9.62 8.68 -6.48
C THR A 152 -8.90 7.82 -5.45
N VAL A 153 -7.97 8.42 -4.73
CA VAL A 153 -7.24 7.78 -3.64
C VAL A 153 -7.24 8.66 -2.40
N ASP A 154 -7.00 8.05 -1.26
CA ASP A 154 -6.82 8.77 -0.01
C ASP A 154 -5.81 8.04 0.86
N THR A 155 -5.11 8.79 1.69
CA THR A 155 -4.16 8.23 2.65
C THR A 155 -4.16 9.08 3.90
N ASP A 156 -3.92 8.44 5.04
CA ASP A 156 -3.78 9.13 6.30
C ASP A 156 -2.88 8.32 7.23
N ILE A 157 -2.33 8.99 8.24
CA ILE A 157 -1.47 8.37 9.23
C ILE A 157 -1.94 8.81 10.60
N GLY A 158 -2.13 7.87 11.51
CA GLY A 158 -2.58 8.17 12.87
C GLY A 158 -1.86 7.32 13.91
N PRO A 159 -2.17 7.55 15.20
CA PRO A 159 -1.67 6.72 16.28
C PRO A 159 -2.25 5.30 16.20
N GLU A 160 -1.80 4.42 17.09
CA GLU A 160 -2.31 3.07 17.19
C GLU A 160 -3.84 3.02 17.29
N ASN A 161 -4.45 2.23 16.42
CA ASN A 161 -5.89 2.03 16.32
C ASN A 161 -6.66 3.33 15.99
N HIS A 162 -6.06 4.22 15.20
CA HIS A 162 -6.74 5.43 14.72
C HIS A 162 -7.96 5.10 13.84
N PHE A 163 -7.87 4.06 13.01
CA PHE A 163 -8.89 3.69 12.04
C PHE A 163 -9.88 2.65 12.60
N LYS A 164 -10.65 3.06 13.62
CA LYS A 164 -11.71 2.27 14.27
C LYS A 164 -13.09 2.52 13.65
N ALA A 165 -14.07 1.74 14.09
CA ALA A 165 -15.49 1.95 13.77
C ALA A 165 -15.90 3.42 14.01
N GLY A 166 -16.53 4.04 13.02
CA GLY A 166 -16.92 5.45 13.01
C GLY A 166 -16.05 6.35 12.12
N VAL A 167 -14.75 6.09 12.02
CA VAL A 167 -13.82 6.91 11.20
C VAL A 167 -14.02 6.68 9.70
N TRP A 168 -14.47 5.48 9.32
CA TRP A 168 -14.62 5.08 7.92
C TRP A 168 -15.56 5.96 7.09
N ARG A 169 -16.60 6.53 7.71
CA ARG A 169 -17.49 7.48 7.00
C ARG A 169 -16.73 8.76 6.61
N THR A 170 -15.91 9.27 7.52
CA THR A 170 -15.08 10.46 7.26
C THR A 170 -14.03 10.17 6.19
N VAL A 171 -13.39 9.01 6.24
CA VAL A 171 -12.44 8.55 5.21
C VAL A 171 -13.13 8.45 3.85
N TYR A 172 -14.30 7.81 3.78
CA TYR A 172 -15.04 7.69 2.52
C TYR A 172 -15.41 9.07 1.94
N ASN A 173 -15.87 10.00 2.78
CA ASN A 173 -16.22 11.35 2.35
C ASN A 173 -15.04 12.16 1.79
N ARG A 174 -13.82 11.91 2.29
CA ARG A 174 -12.58 12.46 1.72
C ARG A 174 -12.21 11.76 0.42
N LEU A 175 -12.22 10.43 0.44
CA LEU A 175 -11.89 9.59 -0.71
C LEU A 175 -12.69 9.98 -1.95
N VAL A 176 -14.00 10.22 -1.83
CA VAL A 176 -14.83 10.60 -3.00
C VAL A 176 -14.55 12.01 -3.55
N LYS A 177 -13.81 12.85 -2.83
CA LYS A 177 -13.49 14.24 -3.21
C LYS A 177 -12.03 14.43 -3.65
N ASN A 178 -11.15 13.50 -3.28
CA ASN A 178 -9.72 13.59 -3.59
C ASN A 178 -9.42 13.35 -5.07
N GLY A 179 -8.14 13.48 -5.44
CA GLY A 179 -7.64 13.25 -6.79
C GLY A 179 -6.97 11.88 -6.98
N LEU A 180 -6.20 11.78 -8.06
CA LEU A 180 -5.44 10.59 -8.45
C LEU A 180 -4.15 10.38 -7.66
N CYS A 181 -3.71 11.37 -6.89
CA CYS A 181 -2.50 11.32 -6.07
C CYS A 181 -2.73 12.11 -4.78
N VAL A 182 -2.43 11.50 -3.63
CA VAL A 182 -2.58 12.11 -2.31
C VAL A 182 -1.36 11.77 -1.46
N ARG A 183 -0.97 12.74 -0.62
CA ARG A 183 0.13 12.63 0.32
C ARG A 183 -0.36 13.02 1.72
N ALA A 184 0.03 12.25 2.73
CA ALA A 184 -0.20 12.55 4.13
C ALA A 184 1.12 12.54 4.92
N GLN A 185 1.23 13.41 5.92
CA GLN A 185 2.37 13.47 6.83
C GLN A 185 1.84 13.58 8.26
N TRP A 186 2.39 12.77 9.16
CA TRP A 186 2.06 12.81 10.58
C TRP A 186 3.18 12.20 11.39
N ASN A 187 3.55 12.82 12.52
CA ASN A 187 4.51 12.28 13.49
C ASN A 187 5.84 11.79 12.87
N GLY A 188 6.38 12.55 11.90
CA GLY A 188 7.62 12.22 11.19
C GLY A 188 7.49 11.08 10.17
N CYS A 189 6.28 10.58 9.92
CA CYS A 189 5.97 9.60 8.89
C CYS A 189 5.41 10.28 7.64
N LEU A 190 5.60 9.61 6.50
CA LEU A 190 5.10 10.02 5.20
C LEU A 190 4.32 8.85 4.59
N SER A 191 3.23 9.16 3.90
CA SER A 191 2.47 8.23 3.07
C SER A 191 2.11 8.92 1.76
N THR A 192 2.31 8.23 0.65
CA THR A 192 1.94 8.71 -0.69
C THR A 192 1.23 7.58 -1.41
N ILE A 193 0.08 7.89 -1.99
CA ILE A 193 -0.70 6.97 -2.81
C ILE A 193 -1.04 7.64 -4.13
N SER A 194 -1.01 6.88 -5.21
CA SER A 194 -1.43 7.31 -6.53
C SER A 194 -2.16 6.20 -7.26
N THR A 195 -3.00 6.54 -8.24
CA THR A 195 -3.69 5.56 -9.09
C THR A 195 -3.78 6.04 -10.53
N GLY A 196 -3.76 5.12 -11.48
CA GLY A 196 -4.13 5.40 -12.87
C GLY A 196 -5.61 5.75 -13.07
N CYS A 197 -5.99 6.16 -14.28
CA CYS A 197 -7.35 6.59 -14.63
C CYS A 197 -8.18 5.54 -15.40
N PHE A 198 -7.77 4.27 -15.38
CA PHE A 198 -8.44 3.17 -16.09
C PHE A 198 -9.39 2.38 -15.18
N THR A 199 -10.13 1.42 -15.74
CA THR A 199 -11.01 0.49 -14.99
C THR A 199 -10.24 -0.57 -14.21
N SER A 200 -8.96 -0.75 -14.51
CA SER A 200 -8.05 -1.66 -13.81
C SER A 200 -6.69 -1.00 -13.58
N PRO A 201 -6.64 0.11 -12.83
CA PRO A 201 -5.40 0.84 -12.62
C PRO A 201 -4.49 0.09 -11.64
N ALA A 202 -3.19 0.28 -11.83
CA ALA A 202 -2.20 0.16 -10.77
C ALA A 202 -2.08 1.49 -10.00
#